data_AF-A0A0L9VG46-F1
#
_entry.id   AF-A0A0L9VG46-F1
#
_cell.length_a   1.000
_cell.length_b   1.000
_cell.length_c   1.000
_cell.angle_alpha   90.00
_cell.angle_beta   90.00
_cell.angle_gamma   90.00
#
_symmetry.space_group_name_H-M   'P 1'
#
loop_
_entity.id
_entity.type
_entity.pdbx_description
1 polymer ?
#
loop_
_entity_poly.entity_id
_entity_poly.type
_entity_poly.pdbx_seq_one_letter_code
_entity_poly.pdbx_strand_id
1 'polypeptide(L)'
;MGLCIKVWFCVLSVLGLAIMSDLANAQDSQKDYLNGHNPARSDVGVKNIVWNDTVAAFAQKYANERKDCQLVHSDGGGIYGENIAMSTGDMSVAEAVKLSITY
;
A
#
# COMPACT_ATOMS: atom_id res chain seq x y z
N MET A 1 -22.01 40.20 -14.63
CA MET A 1 -21.71 38.96 -15.40
C MET A 1 -20.39 38.30 -14.98
N GLY A 2 -19.26 39.03 -14.87
CA GLY A 2 -17.94 38.43 -14.59
C GLY A 2 -17.70 37.87 -13.18
N LEU A 3 -18.49 38.29 -12.18
CA LEU A 3 -18.34 37.80 -10.79
C LEU A 3 -18.86 36.35 -10.63
N CYS A 4 -20.03 36.02 -11.21
CA CYS A 4 -20.55 34.64 -11.20
C CYS A 4 -19.64 33.65 -11.93
N ILE A 5 -19.02 34.07 -13.04
CA ILE A 5 -18.11 33.22 -13.81
C ILE A 5 -16.88 32.87 -12.97
N LYS A 6 -16.27 33.86 -12.28
CA LYS A 6 -15.11 33.63 -11.40
C LYS A 6 -15.43 32.73 -10.21
N VAL A 7 -16.59 32.91 -9.58
CA VAL A 7 -17.03 32.05 -8.47
C VAL A 7 -17.21 30.60 -8.94
N TRP A 8 -17.78 30.39 -10.13
CA TRP A 8 -17.95 29.05 -10.69
C TRP A 8 -16.61 28.39 -11.03
N PHE A 9 -15.66 29.13 -11.62
CA PHE A 9 -14.29 28.64 -11.84
C PHE A 9 -13.60 28.23 -10.52
N CYS A 10 -13.74 29.02 -9.45
CA CYS A 10 -13.18 28.68 -8.14
C CYS A 10 -13.84 27.45 -7.52
N VAL A 11 -15.16 27.27 -7.68
CA VAL A 11 -15.87 26.09 -7.16
C VAL A 11 -15.44 24.83 -7.93
N LEU A 12 -15.30 24.89 -9.25
CA LEU A 12 -14.81 23.77 -10.07
C LEU A 12 -13.35 23.42 -9.76
N SER A 13 -12.49 24.42 -9.51
CA SER A 13 -11.09 24.15 -9.15
C SER A 13 -10.95 23.51 -7.77
N VAL A 14 -11.73 23.95 -6.78
CA VAL A 14 -11.72 23.35 -5.42
C VAL A 14 -12.29 21.93 -5.45
N LEU A 15 -13.37 21.68 -6.19
CA LEU A 15 -13.92 20.33 -6.35
C LEU A 15 -12.94 19.40 -7.08
N GLY A 16 -12.25 19.88 -8.12
CA GLY A 16 -11.22 19.11 -8.83
C GLY A 16 -10.04 18.71 -7.93
N LEU A 17 -9.60 19.60 -7.03
CA LEU A 17 -8.52 19.30 -6.08
C LEU A 17 -8.95 18.26 -5.03
N ALA A 18 -10.19 18.30 -4.56
CA ALA A 18 -10.71 17.33 -3.59
C ALA A 18 -10.78 15.90 -4.14
N ILE A 19 -11.12 15.74 -5.43
CA ILE A 19 -11.20 14.41 -6.09
C ILE A 19 -9.79 13.82 -6.30
N MET A 20 -8.78 14.67 -6.50
CA MET A 20 -7.38 14.23 -6.66
C MET A 20 -6.74 13.78 -5.34
N SER A 21 -7.17 14.34 -4.21
CA SER A 21 -6.74 13.85 -2.88
C SER A 21 -7.20 12.42 -2.60
N ASP A 22 -8.44 12.06 -2.95
CA ASP A 22 -8.95 10.70 -2.73
C ASP A 22 -8.21 9.65 -3.57
N LEU A 23 -7.74 9.99 -4.77
CA LEU A 23 -6.92 9.11 -5.60
C LEU A 23 -5.45 9.06 -5.13
N ALA A 24 -4.94 10.16 -4.55
CA ALA A 24 -3.63 10.21 -3.92
C ALA A 24 -3.56 9.39 -2.61
N ASN A 25 -4.70 8.99 -2.04
CA ASN A 25 -4.77 8.08 -0.89
C ASN A 25 -4.52 6.61 -1.25
N ALA A 26 -4.34 6.25 -2.53
CA ALA A 26 -3.63 5.03 -2.90
C ALA A 26 -2.11 5.25 -2.70
N GLN A 27 -1.70 5.43 -1.44
CA GLN A 27 -0.32 5.82 -1.08
C GLN A 27 0.72 4.72 -1.39
N ASP A 28 0.29 3.48 -1.56
CA ASP A 28 1.19 2.34 -1.66
C ASP A 28 1.22 1.77 -3.08
N SER A 29 2.38 1.87 -3.75
CA SER A 29 2.60 1.28 -5.06
C SER A 29 3.30 -0.07 -4.96
N GLN A 30 3.17 -0.89 -6.01
CA GLN A 30 3.93 -2.15 -6.16
C GLN A 30 5.45 -1.94 -5.99
N LYS A 31 5.94 -0.76 -6.42
CA LYS A 31 7.36 -0.41 -6.30
C LYS A 31 7.79 -0.22 -4.86
N ASP A 32 6.91 0.25 -3.97
CA ASP A 32 7.28 0.51 -2.57
C ASP A 32 7.58 -0.80 -1.83
N TYR A 33 6.79 -1.85 -2.08
CA TYR A 33 7.09 -3.21 -1.60
C TYR A 33 8.46 -3.71 -2.10
N LEU A 34 8.70 -3.61 -3.41
CA LEU A 34 9.94 -4.10 -4.02
C LEU A 34 11.16 -3.29 -3.57
N ASN A 35 11.03 -1.97 -3.48
CA ASN A 35 12.10 -1.05 -3.07
C ASN A 35 12.45 -1.22 -1.59
N GLY A 36 11.53 -1.67 -0.74
CA GLY A 36 11.87 -2.03 0.63
C GLY A 36 12.60 -3.37 0.73
N HIS A 37 12.15 -4.40 0.00
CA HIS A 37 12.72 -5.74 0.12
C HIS A 37 14.02 -5.95 -0.67
N ASN A 38 14.11 -5.46 -1.91
CA ASN A 38 15.22 -5.77 -2.81
C ASN A 38 16.58 -5.21 -2.35
N PRO A 39 16.68 -4.00 -1.75
CA PRO A 39 17.94 -3.55 -1.15
C PRO A 39 18.41 -4.49 -0.04
N ALA A 40 17.55 -4.79 0.94
CA ALA A 40 17.89 -5.71 2.04
C ALA A 40 18.30 -7.10 1.56
N ARG A 41 17.68 -7.59 0.49
CA ARG A 41 18.06 -8.85 -0.18
C ARG A 41 19.43 -8.76 -0.85
N SER A 42 19.70 -7.66 -1.55
CA SER A 42 20.98 -7.41 -2.20
C SER A 42 22.12 -7.32 -1.19
N ASP A 43 21.87 -6.70 -0.02
CA ASP A 43 22.87 -6.53 1.05
C ASP A 43 23.37 -7.87 1.61
N VAL A 44 22.52 -8.90 1.60
CA VAL A 44 22.88 -10.27 2.01
C VAL A 44 23.18 -11.21 0.83
N GLY A 45 23.33 -10.66 -0.39
CA GLY A 45 23.75 -11.41 -1.57
C GLY A 45 22.70 -12.34 -2.17
N VAL A 46 21.40 -12.17 -1.85
CA VAL A 46 20.32 -12.97 -2.46
C VAL A 46 19.61 -12.21 -3.58
N LYS A 47 19.16 -12.93 -4.61
CA LYS A 47 18.55 -12.34 -5.81
C LYS A 47 17.31 -11.51 -5.49
N ASN A 48 17.15 -10.38 -6.17
CA ASN A 48 15.95 -9.54 -6.10
C ASN A 48 14.68 -10.31 -6.50
N ILE A 49 13.58 -10.00 -5.81
CA ILE A 49 12.25 -10.47 -6.16
C ILE A 49 11.58 -9.51 -7.16
N VAL A 50 10.60 -10.05 -7.87
CA VAL A 50 9.74 -9.31 -8.79
C VAL A 50 8.30 -9.38 -8.31
N TRP A 51 7.50 -8.39 -8.69
CA TRP A 51 6.09 -8.37 -8.37
C TRP A 51 5.34 -9.52 -9.04
N ASN A 52 4.34 -10.07 -8.36
CA ASN A 52 3.45 -11.09 -8.89
C ASN A 52 2.00 -10.74 -8.53
N ASP A 53 1.17 -10.47 -9.54
CA ASP A 53 -0.21 -10.03 -9.34
C ASP A 53 -1.11 -11.10 -8.70
N THR A 54 -0.77 -12.39 -8.86
CA THR A 54 -1.52 -13.48 -8.21
C THR A 54 -1.27 -13.48 -6.70
N VAL A 55 -0.01 -13.32 -6.27
CA VAL A 55 0.35 -13.21 -4.85
C VAL A 55 -0.24 -11.94 -4.25
N ALA A 56 -0.20 -10.82 -4.98
CA ALA A 56 -0.79 -9.56 -4.54
C ALA A 56 -2.30 -9.67 -4.33
N ALA A 57 -3.02 -10.29 -5.28
CA ALA A 57 -4.46 -10.52 -5.16
C ALA A 57 -4.80 -11.43 -3.97
N PHE A 58 -3.99 -12.47 -3.72
CA PHE A 58 -4.13 -13.32 -2.54
C PHE A 58 -3.95 -12.52 -1.24
N ALA A 59 -2.84 -11.77 -1.11
CA ALA A 59 -2.54 -10.97 0.08
C ALA A 59 -3.61 -9.91 0.34
N GLN A 60 -4.08 -9.22 -0.71
CA GLN A 60 -5.13 -8.21 -0.61
C GLN A 60 -6.47 -8.82 -0.18
N LYS A 61 -6.83 -10.00 -0.71
CA LYS A 61 -8.03 -10.74 -0.29
C LYS A 61 -7.95 -11.09 1.19
N TYR A 62 -6.82 -11.65 1.64
CA TYR A 62 -6.64 -12.04 3.02
C TYR A 62 -6.65 -10.84 3.99
N ALA A 63 -5.96 -9.76 3.65
CA ALA A 63 -6.01 -8.51 4.42
C ALA A 63 -7.43 -7.94 4.53
N ASN A 64 -8.27 -8.17 3.51
CA ASN A 64 -9.69 -7.79 3.55
C ASN A 64 -10.55 -8.69 4.46
N GLU A 65 -10.13 -9.94 4.73
CA GLU A 65 -10.80 -10.82 5.69
C GLU A 65 -10.45 -10.47 7.14
N ARG A 66 -9.24 -9.95 7.40
CA ARG A 66 -8.72 -9.57 8.73
C ARG A 66 -9.11 -8.15 9.17
N LYS A 67 -10.41 -7.82 9.07
CA LYS A 67 -10.95 -6.55 9.60
C LYS A 67 -10.98 -6.50 11.14
N ASP A 68 -10.73 -7.64 11.78
CA ASP A 68 -10.55 -7.78 13.21
C ASP A 68 -9.15 -7.36 13.70
N CYS A 69 -8.26 -6.97 12.77
CA CYS A 69 -6.89 -6.52 13.05
C CYS A 69 -6.05 -7.55 13.82
N GLN A 70 -6.39 -8.83 13.77
CA GLN A 70 -5.60 -9.88 14.41
C GLN A 70 -4.43 -10.30 13.52
N LEU A 71 -3.25 -10.51 14.12
CA LEU A 71 -2.07 -11.04 13.45
C LEU A 71 -2.13 -12.57 13.36
N VAL A 72 -3.15 -13.08 12.67
CA VAL A 72 -3.29 -14.51 12.36
C VAL A 72 -2.77 -14.74 10.95
N HIS A 73 -1.95 -15.77 10.76
CA HIS A 73 -1.43 -16.14 9.45
C HIS A 73 -2.47 -16.83 8.57
N SER A 74 -2.40 -16.61 7.25
CA SER A 74 -3.30 -17.26 6.27
C SER A 74 -2.92 -18.69 5.93
N ASP A 75 -1.81 -19.17 6.50
CA ASP A 75 -1.04 -20.34 6.06
C ASP A 75 -0.58 -20.26 4.59
N GLY A 76 -0.74 -19.10 3.93
CA GLY A 76 -0.34 -18.84 2.54
C GLY A 76 -0.99 -19.75 1.52
N GLY A 77 -2.14 -20.35 1.84
CA GLY A 77 -2.76 -21.40 1.04
C GLY A 77 -1.86 -22.64 0.85
N GLY A 78 -0.86 -22.83 1.72
CA GLY A 78 0.16 -23.88 1.63
C GLY A 78 1.22 -23.67 0.54
N ILE A 79 1.18 -22.54 -0.19
CA ILE A 79 2.03 -22.30 -1.37
C ILE A 79 2.86 -21.01 -1.29
N TYR A 80 2.48 -20.07 -0.42
CA TYR A 80 3.17 -18.80 -0.25
C TYR A 80 3.70 -18.65 1.18
N GLY A 81 4.88 -18.05 1.31
CA GLY A 81 5.30 -17.48 2.60
C GLY A 81 4.54 -16.18 2.87
N GLU A 82 4.48 -15.76 4.14
CA GLU A 82 3.69 -14.59 4.54
C GLU A 82 4.39 -13.80 5.65
N ASN A 83 4.41 -12.47 5.49
CA ASN A 83 4.59 -11.53 6.58
C ASN A 83 3.32 -10.68 6.70
N ILE A 84 2.87 -10.42 7.92
CA ILE A 84 1.71 -9.58 8.23
C ILE A 84 2.13 -8.47 9.20
N ALA A 85 1.57 -7.28 9.01
CA ALA A 85 1.79 -6.13 9.87
C ALA A 85 0.45 -5.54 10.28
N MET A 86 0.39 -4.99 11.49
CA MET A 86 -0.78 -4.29 12.02
C MET A 86 -0.31 -3.05 12.77
N SER A 87 -1.10 -1.99 12.66
CA SER A 87 -0.95 -0.76 13.44
C SER A 87 -2.30 -0.36 14.00
N THR A 88 -2.29 0.30 15.16
CA THR A 88 -3.48 0.96 15.71
C THR A 88 -3.77 2.32 15.05
N GLY A 89 -2.91 2.77 14.13
CA GLY A 89 -3.07 3.97 13.32
C GLY A 89 -2.66 3.72 11.87
N ASP A 90 -2.52 4.79 11.09
CA ASP A 90 -2.07 4.68 9.70
C ASP A 90 -0.67 4.06 9.65
N MET A 91 -0.45 3.16 8.70
CA MET A 91 0.84 2.52 8.43
C MET A 91 1.06 2.53 6.92
N SER A 92 2.19 3.09 6.50
CA SER A 92 2.63 3.01 5.11
C SER A 92 3.24 1.64 4.78
N VAL A 93 3.28 1.27 3.50
CA VAL A 93 3.99 0.04 3.08
C VAL A 93 5.47 0.08 3.43
N ALA A 94 6.11 1.24 3.40
CA ALA A 94 7.51 1.38 3.78
C ALA A 94 7.73 0.98 5.26
N GLU A 95 6.83 1.39 6.16
CA GLU A 95 6.88 1.01 7.57
C GLU A 95 6.61 -0.48 7.78
N ALA A 96 5.58 -1.03 7.10
CA ALA A 96 5.26 -2.45 7.15
C ALA A 96 6.42 -3.33 6.66
N VAL A 97 7.05 -2.96 5.55
CA VAL A 97 8.21 -3.68 4.99
C VAL A 97 9.41 -3.55 5.89
N LYS A 98 9.64 -2.39 6.52
CA LYS A 98 10.73 -2.21 7.49
C LYS A 98 10.61 -3.19 8.66
N LEU A 99 9.40 -3.41 9.19
CA LEU A 99 9.15 -4.41 10.22
C LEU A 99 9.46 -5.84 9.76
N SER A 100 9.32 -6.11 8.46
CA SER A 100 9.59 -7.42 7.85
C SER A 100 11.08 -7.74 7.65
N ILE A 101 11.94 -6.73 7.65
CA ILE A 101 13.38 -6.87 7.35
C ILE A 101 14.29 -6.50 8.53
N THR A 102 13.72 -6.06 9.66
CA THR A 102 14.46 -5.69 10.87
C THR A 102 14.29 -6.80 11.91
N TYR A 103 15.40 -7.33 12.42
CA TYR A 103 15.44 -8.33 13.51
C TYR A 103 15.35 -7.69 14.89
#